data_AF-A0A432UCF3-F1
#
_entry.id   AF-A0A432UCF3-F1
#
_cell.length_a   1.000
_cell.length_b   1.000
_cell.length_c   1.000
_cell.angle_alpha   90.00
_cell.angle_beta   90.00
_cell.angle_gamma   90.00
#
_symmetry.space_group_name_H-M   'P 1'
#
loop_
_entity.id
_entity.type
_entity.pdbx_description
1 polymer ?
#
loop_
_entity_poly.entity_id
_entity_poly.type
_entity_poly.pdbx_seq_one_letter_code
_entity_poly.pdbx_strand_id
1 'polypeptide(L)'
;MKILKIVLLSLVCLGIGIGAGFYLAGKKILPGPNNSQKAAKKEKSGKKILFYRNPMNPSVTSPVPKKDDMGMDYVPVYEGGGAENGPAGTV
;
A
#
# COMPACT_ATOMS: atom_id res chain seq x y z
N MET A 1 12.80 28.21 -41.96
CA MET A 1 12.59 28.42 -40.50
C MET A 1 11.29 27.85 -39.94
N LYS A 2 10.20 27.68 -40.70
CA LYS A 2 8.93 27.12 -40.19
C LYS A 2 9.02 25.62 -39.86
N ILE A 3 9.62 24.83 -40.75
CA ILE A 3 9.84 23.38 -40.56
C ILE A 3 10.70 23.07 -39.32
N LEU A 4 11.77 23.85 -39.10
CA LEU A 4 12.67 23.62 -37.96
C LEU A 4 11.97 23.86 -36.61
N LYS A 5 11.03 24.81 -36.54
CA LYS A 5 10.21 25.07 -35.35
C LYS A 5 9.21 23.94 -35.09
N ILE A 6 8.67 23.33 -36.15
CA ILE A 6 7.72 22.20 -36.04
C ILE A 6 8.45 20.94 -35.53
N VAL A 7 9.66 20.67 -36.04
CA VAL A 7 10.50 19.55 -35.58
C VAL A 7 10.96 19.75 -34.13
N LEU A 8 11.32 20.98 -33.74
CA LEU A 8 11.68 21.26 -32.36
C LEU A 8 10.48 21.10 -31.41
N LEU A 9 9.28 21.53 -31.83
CA LEU A 9 8.06 21.39 -31.05
C LEU A 9 7.64 19.92 -30.87
N SER A 10 7.81 19.08 -31.89
CA SER A 10 7.47 17.66 -31.79
C SER A 10 8.41 16.89 -30.85
N LEU A 11 9.71 17.18 -30.87
CA LEU A 11 10.66 16.58 -29.93
C LEU A 11 10.37 16.96 -28.47
N VAL A 12 9.99 18.22 -28.23
CA VAL A 12 9.63 18.69 -26.88
C VAL A 12 8.35 18.01 -26.39
N CYS A 13 7.30 17.93 -27.22
CA CYS A 13 6.08 17.20 -26.87
C CYS A 13 6.34 15.71 -26.60
N LEU A 14 7.22 15.07 -27.36
CA LEU A 14 7.56 13.67 -27.17
C LEU A 14 8.32 13.44 -25.85
N GLY A 15 9.29 14.30 -25.53
CA GLY A 15 10.03 14.24 -24.27
C GLY A 15 9.13 14.44 -23.04
N ILE A 16 8.19 15.39 -23.12
CA ILE A 16 7.20 15.62 -22.05
C ILE A 16 6.25 14.42 -21.92
N GLY A 17 5.80 13.84 -23.03
CA GLY A 17 4.94 12.65 -23.01
C GLY A 17 5.60 11.45 -22.33
N ILE A 18 6.88 11.19 -22.64
CA ILE A 18 7.65 10.11 -22.01
C ILE A 18 7.90 10.42 -20.53
N GLY A 19 8.31 11.65 -20.19
CA GLY A 19 8.56 12.04 -18.79
C GLY A 19 7.31 11.97 -17.91
N ALA A 20 6.18 12.51 -18.39
CA ALA A 20 4.90 12.44 -17.70
C ALA A 20 4.37 11.01 -17.61
N GLY A 21 4.54 10.22 -18.68
CA GLY A 21 4.20 8.80 -18.72
C GLY A 21 4.99 8.00 -17.68
N PHE A 22 6.30 8.20 -17.59
CA PHE A 22 7.16 7.51 -16.63
C PHE A 22 6.90 7.95 -15.19
N TYR A 23 6.62 9.23 -14.96
CA TYR A 23 6.28 9.76 -13.63
C TYR A 23 4.93 9.25 -13.11
N LEU A 24 3.89 9.22 -13.96
CA LEU A 24 2.58 8.67 -13.59
C LEU A 24 2.58 7.15 -13.49
N ALA A 25 3.27 6.45 -14.38
CA ALA A 25 3.42 4.99 -14.31
C ALA A 25 4.22 4.58 -13.08
N GLY A 26 5.30 5.30 -12.74
CA GLY A 26 6.06 5.10 -11.50
C GLY A 26 5.17 5.20 -10.26
N LYS A 27 4.19 6.10 -10.23
CA LYS A 27 3.25 6.23 -9.10
C LYS A 27 2.18 5.13 -9.03
N LYS A 28 1.94 4.37 -10.11
CA LYS A 28 1.04 3.19 -10.14
C LYS A 28 1.76 1.83 -10.05
N ILE A 29 3.05 1.78 -10.41
CA ILE A 29 3.90 0.57 -10.34
C ILE A 29 4.70 0.51 -9.03
N LEU A 30 4.81 1.63 -8.31
CA LEU A 30 5.02 1.56 -6.87
C LEU A 30 3.70 1.09 -6.26
N PRO A 31 3.59 -0.13 -5.67
CA PRO A 31 2.57 -0.35 -4.67
C PRO A 31 2.70 0.80 -3.69
N GLY A 32 1.70 1.70 -3.69
CA GLY A 32 1.76 2.90 -2.88
C GLY A 32 2.08 2.52 -1.43
N PRO A 33 2.69 3.40 -0.64
CA PRO A 33 2.85 3.22 0.80
C PRO A 33 1.48 3.35 1.49
N ASN A 34 0.47 2.64 1.01
CA ASN A 34 -0.92 2.70 1.45
C ASN A 34 -1.24 1.43 2.22
N ASN A 35 -0.50 1.22 3.33
CA ASN A 35 -1.06 0.73 4.59
C ASN A 35 -0.02 0.52 5.71
N SER A 36 1.28 0.69 5.45
CA SER A 36 2.28 0.61 6.54
C SER A 36 2.27 1.80 7.51
N GLN A 37 1.53 2.88 7.23
CA GLN A 37 1.28 3.97 8.19
C GLN A 37 -0.03 3.85 8.99
N LYS A 38 -0.78 2.74 8.84
CA LYS A 38 -1.95 2.44 9.69
C LYS A 38 -1.69 1.38 10.76
N ALA A 39 -0.48 0.83 10.86
CA ALA A 39 -0.11 -0.07 11.96
C ALA A 39 0.32 0.68 13.23
N ALA A 40 0.82 1.91 13.10
CA ALA A 40 1.24 2.75 14.25
C ALA A 40 0.20 3.80 14.69
N LYS A 41 -0.90 3.99 13.93
CA LYS A 41 -1.94 5.01 14.23
C LYS A 41 -3.25 4.43 14.78
N LYS A 42 -3.23 3.17 15.26
CA LYS A 42 -4.42 2.52 15.84
C LYS A 42 -4.29 2.20 17.34
N GLU A 43 -3.44 2.92 18.07
CA GLU A 43 -3.63 3.11 19.52
C GLU A 43 -4.79 4.07 19.84
N LYS A 44 -5.48 4.62 18.82
CA LYS A 44 -6.67 5.47 19.01
C LYS A 44 -7.95 4.74 19.36
N SER A 45 -7.96 3.41 19.32
CA SER A 45 -8.96 2.60 19.99
C SER A 45 -8.22 2.03 21.17
N GLY A 46 -8.59 2.36 22.41
CA GLY A 46 -7.83 2.05 23.64
C GLY A 46 -7.63 0.55 23.96
N LYS A 47 -7.63 -0.31 22.95
CA LYS A 47 -7.31 -1.73 23.01
C LYS A 47 -5.82 -1.89 22.69
N LYS A 48 -5.07 -2.45 23.64
CA LYS A 48 -3.65 -2.78 23.46
C LYS A 48 -3.50 -3.94 22.47
N ILE A 49 -2.58 -3.82 21.53
CA ILE A 49 -2.23 -4.90 20.59
C ILE A 49 -1.34 -5.91 21.33
N LEU A 50 -1.67 -7.20 21.23
CA LEU A 50 -0.86 -8.31 21.76
C LEU A 50 0.20 -8.75 20.75
N PHE A 51 -0.22 -9.05 19.51
CA PHE A 51 0.64 -9.52 18.44
C PHE A 51 -0.06 -9.38 17.08
N TYR A 52 0.67 -9.63 16.00
CA TYR A 52 0.16 -9.64 14.63
C TYR A 52 0.17 -11.08 14.09
N ARG A 53 -0.84 -11.47 13.29
CA ARG A 53 -0.92 -12.80 12.64
C ARG A 53 -0.86 -12.66 11.14
N ASN A 54 -0.21 -13.61 10.47
CA ASN A 54 -0.23 -13.69 9.02
C ASN A 54 -1.67 -14.00 8.53
N PRO A 55 -2.25 -13.20 7.61
CA PRO A 55 -3.59 -13.45 7.08
C PRO A 55 -3.73 -14.82 6.40
N MET A 56 -2.66 -15.35 5.81
CA MET A 56 -2.70 -16.62 5.08
C MET A 56 -2.44 -17.84 5.97
N ASN A 57 -1.60 -17.70 7.00
CA ASN A 57 -1.25 -18.78 7.92
C ASN A 57 -1.30 -18.29 9.38
N PRO A 58 -2.41 -18.52 10.10
CA PRO A 58 -2.59 -18.05 11.48
C PRO A 58 -1.54 -18.54 12.49
N SER A 59 -0.82 -19.62 12.18
CA SER A 59 0.27 -20.15 13.01
C SER A 59 1.51 -19.26 12.99
N VAL A 60 1.66 -18.42 11.95
CA VAL A 60 2.76 -17.48 11.83
C VAL A 60 2.36 -16.14 12.47
N THR A 61 3.05 -15.79 13.54
CA THR A 61 2.79 -14.57 14.31
C THR A 61 4.02 -13.69 14.40
N SER A 62 3.82 -12.41 14.71
CA SER A 62 4.90 -11.44 14.90
C SER A 62 4.56 -10.47 16.03
N PRO A 63 5.47 -10.20 16.98
CA PRO A 63 5.26 -9.21 18.03
C PRO A 63 5.24 -7.77 17.50
N VAL A 64 5.80 -7.56 16.30
CA VAL A 64 5.86 -6.26 15.63
C VAL A 64 5.08 -6.30 14.30
N PRO A 65 4.62 -5.16 13.77
CA PRO A 65 4.04 -5.10 12.43
C PRO A 65 4.99 -5.71 11.39
N LYS A 66 4.48 -6.64 10.59
CA LYS A 66 5.23 -7.37 9.56
C LYS A 66 4.36 -7.59 8.33
N LYS A 67 5.00 -7.82 7.19
CA LYS A 67 4.35 -8.26 5.94
C LYS A 67 4.72 -9.70 5.59
N ASP A 68 3.83 -10.39 4.88
CA ASP A 68 4.12 -11.69 4.29
C ASP A 68 4.90 -11.56 2.97
N ASP A 69 5.29 -12.71 2.40
CA ASP A 69 6.04 -12.78 1.14
C ASP A 69 5.29 -12.24 -0.07
N MET A 70 3.96 -12.10 0.04
CA MET A 70 3.10 -11.47 -0.97
C MET A 70 2.89 -9.98 -0.71
N GLY A 71 3.50 -9.42 0.34
CA GLY A 71 3.45 -8.02 0.69
C GLY A 71 2.21 -7.58 1.48
N MET A 72 1.38 -8.51 1.98
CA MET A 72 0.21 -8.19 2.81
C MET A 72 0.61 -7.97 4.27
N ASP A 73 0.04 -6.94 4.91
CA ASP A 73 0.28 -6.64 6.31
C ASP A 73 -0.36 -7.70 7.23
N TYR A 74 0.34 -8.06 8.30
CA TYR A 74 -0.20 -8.96 9.31
C TYR A 74 -1.37 -8.31 10.07
N VAL A 75 -2.33 -9.13 10.47
CA VAL A 75 -3.55 -8.70 11.15
C VAL A 75 -3.28 -8.49 12.64
N PRO A 76 -3.54 -7.30 13.22
CA PRO A 76 -3.35 -7.04 14.65
C PRO A 76 -4.38 -7.79 15.49
N VAL A 77 -3.92 -8.35 16.60
CA VAL A 77 -4.72 -9.03 17.62
C VAL A 77 -4.66 -8.20 18.88
N TYR A 78 -5.82 -7.86 19.43
CA TYR A 78 -5.93 -7.00 20.61
C TYR A 78 -6.17 -7.80 21.89
N GLU A 79 -5.79 -7.23 23.04
CA GLU A 79 -6.22 -7.68 24.36
C GLU A 79 -7.76 -7.64 24.42
N GLY A 80 -8.40 -8.76 24.77
CA GLY A 80 -9.86 -8.88 24.80
C GLY A 80 -10.50 -9.55 23.57
N GLY A 81 -9.74 -10.27 22.73
CA GLY A 81 -10.32 -11.25 21.79
C GLY A 81 -11.03 -10.69 20.57
N GLY A 82 -10.75 -9.46 20.15
CA GLY A 82 -11.35 -8.84 18.96
C GLY A 82 -10.52 -9.02 17.69
N ALA A 83 -10.66 -10.14 16.98
CA ALA A 83 -10.38 -10.20 15.54
C ALA A 83 -11.63 -9.71 14.78
N GLU A 84 -12.02 -8.46 15.02
CA GLU A 84 -13.17 -7.82 14.41
C GLU A 84 -12.80 -7.33 13.00
N ASN A 85 -12.76 -8.24 12.02
CA ASN A 85 -12.85 -7.97 10.58
C ASN A 85 -13.14 -9.28 9.79
N GLY A 86 -14.28 -9.91 10.09
CA GLY A 86 -14.96 -10.79 9.15
C GLY A 86 -16.40 -10.27 9.02
N PRO A 87 -16.97 -10.10 7.82
CA PRO A 87 -18.36 -9.70 7.68
C PRO A 87 -19.22 -10.71 8.43
N ALA A 88 -20.05 -10.23 9.35
CA ALA A 88 -20.96 -11.06 10.11
C ALA A 88 -21.85 -11.84 9.13
N GLY A 89 -21.62 -13.14 9.01
CA GLY A 89 -22.52 -14.03 8.29
C GLY A 89 -23.81 -14.11 9.08
N THR A 90 -24.87 -13.53 8.54
CA THR A 90 -26.24 -13.77 9.01
C THR A 90 -26.58 -15.22 8.70
N VAL A 91 -26.92 -15.98 9.74
CA VAL A 91 -27.49 -17.34 9.67
C VAL A 91 -28.94 -17.30 9.22
#